data_AF-A0A355AKS0-F1
#
_entry.id   AF-A0A355AKS0-F1
#
_cell.length_a   1.000
_cell.length_b   1.000
_cell.length_c   1.000
_cell.angle_alpha   90.00
_cell.angle_beta   90.00
_cell.angle_gamma   90.00
#
_symmetry.space_group_name_H-M   'P 1'
#
loop_
_entity.id
_entity.type
_entity.pdbx_description
1 polymer ?
#
loop_
_entity_poly.entity_id
_entity_poly.type
_entity_poly.pdbx_seq_one_letter_code
_entity_poly.pdbx_strand_id
1 'polypeptide(L)' 'MLIAESLSKSFPTPSGSLSILSDVSLSGGEGERIVVMGPSGSGKSTLLA' A
#
# COMPACT_ATOMS: atom_id res chain seq x y z
N MET A 1 16.07 -4.33 -7.59
CA MET A 1 14.76 -4.87 -8.00
C MET A 1 13.86 -4.92 -6.77
N LEU A 2 12.72 -4.23 -6.82
CA LEU A 2 11.66 -4.22 -5.81
C LEU A 2 10.42 -4.88 -6.41
N ILE A 3 9.79 -5.81 -5.69
CA ILE A 3 8.54 -6.46 -6.12
C ILE A 3 7.64 -6.61 -4.89
N ALA A 4 6.39 -6.19 -5.03
CA ALA A 4 5.31 -6.52 -4.11
C ALA A 4 4.07 -6.93 -4.92
N GLU A 5 3.46 -8.04 -4.54
CA GLU A 5 2.35 -8.65 -5.28
C GLU A 5 1.16 -8.83 -4.33
N SER A 6 -0.01 -8.40 -4.80
CA SER A 6 -1.30 -8.61 -4.13
C SER A 6 -1.34 -8.22 -2.64
N LEU A 7 -0.68 -7.11 -2.28
CA LEU A 7 -0.69 -6.59 -0.92
C LEU A 7 -2.09 -6.18 -0.50
N SER A 8 -2.56 -6.81 0.57
CA SER A 8 -3.82 -6.48 1.22
C SER A 8 -3.57 -6.27 2.70
N LYS A 9 -4.14 -5.19 3.25
CA LYS A 9 -4.00 -4.86 4.68
C LYS A 9 -5.30 -4.25 5.18
N SER A 10 -5.80 -4.80 6.28
CA SER A 10 -6.94 -4.26 6.99
C SER A 10 -6.61 -4.07 8.47
N PHE A 11 -7.28 -3.12 9.10
CA PHE A 11 -7.19 -2.87 10.53
C PHE A 11 -8.57 -3.00 11.18
N PRO A 12 -8.65 -3.56 12.41
CA PRO A 12 -9.90 -3.58 13.15
C PRO A 12 -10.29 -2.16 13.58
N THR A 13 -11.57 -1.83 13.44
CA THR A 13 -12.17 -0.59 13.93
C THR A 13 -13.47 -0.91 14.69
N PRO A 14 -14.00 0.01 15.51
CA PRO A 14 -15.29 -0.20 16.18
C PRO A 14 -16.46 -0.49 15.22
N SER A 15 -16.39 0.00 13.98
CA SER A 15 -17.40 -0.22 12.93
C SER A 15 -17.14 -1.46 12.07
N GLY A 16 -16.10 -2.25 12.38
CA GLY A 16 -15.70 -3.43 11.62
C GLY A 16 -14.29 -3.33 11.05
N SER A 17 -13.95 -4.23 10.12
CA SER A 17 -12.65 -4.23 9.47
C SER A 17 -12.55 -3.11 8.42
N LEU A 18 -11.56 -2.22 8.57
CA LEU A 18 -11.25 -1.19 7.58
C LEU A 18 -10.14 -1.69 6.67
N SER A 19 -10.47 -1.91 5.39
CA SER A 19 -9.47 -2.22 4.37
C SER A 19 -8.71 -0.95 3.99
N ILE A 20 -7.38 -0.98 4.13
CA ILE A 20 -6.48 0.12 3.78
C ILE A 20 -5.77 -0.15 2.46
N LEU A 21 -5.30 -1.38 2.27
CA LEU A 21 -4.76 -1.87 1.00
C LEU A 21 -5.62 -3.04 0.53
N SER A 22 -5.98 -3.03 -0.74
CA SER A 22 -6.80 -4.05 -1.37
C SER A 22 -6.14 -4.47 -2.68
N ASP A 23 -5.47 -5.62 -2.67
CA ASP A 23 -4.82 -6.24 -3.83
C ASP A 23 -3.88 -5.30 -4.61
N VAL A 24 -2.97 -4.64 -3.89
CA VAL A 24 -2.02 -3.69 -4.47
C VAL A 24 -0.76 -4.42 -4.92
N SER A 25 -0.39 -4.27 -6.19
CA SER A 25 0.88 -4.78 -6.73
C SER A 25 1.74 -3.62 -7.24
N LEU A 26 3.04 -3.67 -6.97
CA LEU A 26 4.02 -2.70 -7.48
C LEU A 26 5.38 -3.37 -7.73
N SER A 27 6.09 -2.90 -8.74
CA SER A 27 7.45 -3.34 -9.03
C SER A 27 8.31 -2.16 -9.41
N GLY A 28 9.61 -2.28 -9.14
CA GLY A 28 10.61 -1.25 -9.41
C GLY A 28 11.93 -1.86 -9.86
N GLY A 29 12.47 -1.32 -10.95
CA GLY A 29 13.78 -1.67 -11.46
C GLY A 29 14.92 -1.18 -10.57
N GLU A 30 16.13 -1.65 -10.84
CA GLU A 30 17.33 -1.09 -10.22
C GLU A 30 17.59 0.33 -10.75
N GLY A 31 17.92 1.27 -9.87
CA GLY A 31 18.10 2.69 -10.21
C GLY A 31 16.81 3.49 -10.41
N GLU A 32 15.64 2.84 -10.36
CA GLU A 32 14.34 3.50 -10.49
C GLU A 32 13.92 4.19 -9.19
N ARG A 33 13.22 5.34 -9.31
CA ARG A 33 12.57 6.01 -8.17
C ARG A 33 11.07 5.90 -8.33
N ILE A 34 10.42 5.32 -7.33
CA ILE A 34 8.96 5.24 -7.24
C ILE A 34 8.45 6.31 -6.28
N VAL A 35 7.41 7.04 -6.68
CA VAL A 35 6.73 8.03 -5.83
C VAL A 35 5.30 7.58 -5.59
N VAL A 36 4.93 7.42 -4.32
CA VAL A 36 3.56 7.07 -3.93
C VAL A 36 2.81 8.35 -3.54
N MET A 37 1.79 8.71 -4.33
CA MET A 37 0.96 9.91 -4.11
C MET A 37 -0.51 9.56 -3.87
N GLY A 38 -1.24 10.49 -3.25
CA GLY A 38 -2.67 10.33 -2.97
C GLY A 38 -3.13 11.11 -1.74
N PRO A 39 -4.46 11.30 -1.56
CA PRO A 39 -5.04 12.06 -0.45
C PRO A 39 -4.63 11.54 0.93
N SER A 40 -4.79 12.36 1.98
CA SER A 40 -4.61 11.87 3.36
C SER A 40 -5.52 10.68 3.64
N GLY A 41 -5.01 9.65 4.33
CA GLY A 41 -5.75 8.42 4.63
C GLY A 41 -5.78 7.35 3.52
N SER A 42 -5.23 7.60 2.33
CA SER A 42 -5.25 6.64 1.20
C SER A 42 -4.33 5.41 1.34
N GLY A 43 -3.77 5.15 2.52
CA GLY A 43 -2.92 3.98 2.76
C GLY A 43 -1.44 4.08 2.35
N LYS A 44 -0.96 5.26 1.92
CA LYS A 44 0.45 5.45 1.46
C LYS A 44 1.49 5.03 2.50
N SER A 45 1.34 5.52 3.74
CA SER A 45 2.25 5.15 4.83
C SER A 45 2.14 3.66 5.18
N THR A 46 0.95 3.07 5.02
CA THR A 46 0.73 1.64 5.19
C THR A 46 1.37 0.80 4.08
N LEU A 47 1.45 1.34 2.85
CA LEU A 47 2.13 0.68 1.72
C LEU A 47 3.66 0.65 1.89
N LEU A 48 4.23 1.58 2.65
CA LEU A 48 5.67 1.76 2.83
C LEU A 48 6.24 1.21 4.15
N ALA A 49 5.37 0.71 5.05
CA ALA A 49 5.73 0.18 6.36
C ALA A 49 5.61 -1.34 6.39
#